data_AF-M7SEI6-F1
#
_entry.id   AF-M7SEI6-F1
#
_cell.length_a   1.000
_cell.length_b   1.000
_cell.length_c   1.000
_cell.angle_alpha   90.00
_cell.angle_beta   90.00
_cell.angle_gamma   90.00
#
_symmetry.space_group_name_H-M   'P 1'
#
loop_
_entity.id
_entity.type
_entity.pdbx_description
1 polymer ?
#
loop_
_entity_poly.entity_id
_entity_poly.type
_entity_poly.pdbx_seq_one_letter_code
_entity_poly.pdbx_strand_id
1 'polypeptide(L)'
;MPEEPDQISGIQAALALEAFLNMMATVPRILGPQGTLYLTVSSRARRLGKRVPSSTATLGQMAAAGVLTLTVPLILCVPRGGPTVAENRRLTYKTLAAGEASFITYLCYRMVARRPSGFTPVSMVRGVVCLVPRLSWHYYALYVKPELLVDDVAGAGGWFWEKRKYV
;
A
#
# COMPACT_ATOMS: atom_id res chain seq x y z
N MET A 1 34.37 -16.44 -14.27
CA MET A 1 33.44 -16.68 -13.16
C MET A 1 32.04 -16.51 -13.72
N PRO A 2 31.19 -17.55 -13.71
CA PRO A 2 29.78 -17.37 -14.06
C PRO A 2 29.13 -16.52 -12.96
N GLU A 3 28.53 -15.40 -13.33
CA GLU A 3 27.72 -14.58 -12.43
C GLU A 3 26.54 -15.41 -11.95
N GLU A 4 26.44 -15.61 -10.64
CA GLU A 4 25.30 -16.24 -10.01
C GLU A 4 24.07 -15.37 -10.34
N PRO A 5 23.02 -15.92 -10.94
CA PRO A 5 21.89 -15.11 -11.41
C PRO A 5 21.31 -14.33 -10.23
N ASP A 6 21.21 -13.02 -10.39
CA ASP A 6 20.64 -12.07 -9.42
C ASP A 6 19.32 -12.62 -8.85
N GLN A 7 19.42 -13.35 -7.73
CA GLN A 7 18.23 -13.83 -7.06
C GLN A 7 17.52 -12.62 -6.47
N ILE A 8 16.37 -12.29 -7.03
CA ILE A 8 15.43 -11.32 -6.48
C ILE A 8 15.19 -11.69 -5.02
N SER A 9 15.61 -10.84 -4.10
CA SER A 9 15.39 -11.10 -2.67
C SER A 9 13.88 -11.09 -2.39
N GLY A 10 13.43 -11.84 -1.38
CA GLY A 10 12.00 -11.95 -1.06
C GLY A 10 11.32 -10.59 -0.85
N ILE A 11 12.05 -9.57 -0.39
CA ILE A 11 11.53 -8.20 -0.28
C ILE A 11 11.32 -7.53 -1.64
N GLN A 12 12.22 -7.70 -2.60
CA GLN A 12 12.07 -7.10 -3.93
C GLN A 12 10.86 -7.69 -4.66
N ALA A 13 10.63 -8.99 -4.51
CA ALA A 13 9.43 -9.64 -5.01
C ALA A 13 8.16 -9.10 -4.33
N ALA A 14 8.19 -8.90 -3.00
CA ALA A 14 7.08 -8.30 -2.26
C ALA A 14 6.80 -6.85 -2.68
N LEU A 15 7.84 -6.02 -2.85
CA LEU A 15 7.72 -4.63 -3.31
C LEU A 15 7.19 -4.54 -4.75
N ALA A 16 7.68 -5.40 -5.63
CA ALA A 16 7.22 -5.45 -7.02
C ALA A 16 5.75 -5.93 -7.11
N LEU A 17 5.39 -6.95 -6.33
CA LEU A 17 4.01 -7.41 -6.22
C LEU A 17 3.09 -6.33 -5.65
N GLU A 18 3.52 -5.64 -4.59
CA GLU A 18 2.78 -4.55 -3.98
C GLU A 18 2.56 -3.39 -4.96
N ALA A 19 3.60 -2.99 -5.69
CA ALA A 19 3.49 -1.97 -6.73
C ALA A 19 2.52 -2.39 -7.84
N PHE A 20 2.60 -3.64 -8.29
CA PHE A 20 1.69 -4.20 -9.29
C PHE A 20 0.24 -4.18 -8.81
N LEU A 21 -0.02 -4.65 -7.59
CA LEU A 21 -1.36 -4.66 -6.99
C LEU A 21 -1.90 -3.24 -6.80
N ASN A 22 -1.06 -2.30 -6.39
CA ASN A 22 -1.43 -0.90 -6.28
C ASN A 22 -1.82 -0.32 -7.65
N MET A 23 -1.03 -0.52 -8.70
CA MET A 23 -1.38 -0.07 -10.06
C MET A 23 -2.69 -0.69 -10.57
N MET A 24 -2.85 -2.01 -10.44
CA MET A 24 -4.07 -2.72 -10.83
C MET A 24 -5.31 -2.24 -10.06
N ALA A 25 -5.18 -1.91 -8.78
CA ALA A 25 -6.28 -1.42 -7.97
C ALA A 25 -6.64 0.06 -8.20
N THR A 26 -5.66 0.88 -8.61
CA THR A 26 -5.80 2.35 -8.67
C THR A 26 -6.06 2.88 -10.07
N VAL A 27 -5.38 2.38 -11.09
CA VAL A 27 -5.52 2.87 -12.49
C VAL A 27 -6.97 2.77 -12.97
N PRO A 28 -7.71 1.65 -12.77
CA PRO A 28 -9.11 1.58 -13.16
C PRO A 28 -10.02 2.52 -12.37
N ARG A 29 -9.67 2.87 -11.11
CA ARG A 29 -10.44 3.84 -10.31
C ARG A 29 -10.23 5.27 -10.76
N ILE A 30 -9.05 5.61 -11.25
CA ILE A 30 -8.74 6.94 -11.78
C ILE A 30 -9.46 7.14 -13.12
N LEU A 31 -9.29 6.19 -14.06
CA LEU A 31 -9.80 6.29 -15.43
C LEU A 31 -11.30 5.99 -15.54
N GLY A 32 -11.83 5.13 -14.67
CA GLY A 32 -13.22 4.67 -14.70
C GLY A 32 -13.84 4.55 -13.30
N PRO A 33 -13.91 5.65 -12.52
CA PRO A 33 -14.43 5.62 -11.15
C PRO A 33 -15.88 5.12 -11.10
N GLN A 34 -16.68 5.42 -12.12
CA GLN A 34 -18.08 5.01 -12.19
C GLN A 34 -18.23 3.48 -12.21
N GLY A 35 -17.39 2.77 -12.98
CA GLY A 35 -17.45 1.31 -13.11
C GLY A 35 -16.86 0.58 -11.90
N THR A 36 -15.73 1.08 -11.38
CA THR A 36 -15.05 0.49 -10.21
C THR A 36 -15.79 0.75 -8.89
N LEU A 37 -16.39 1.93 -8.75
CA LEU A 37 -17.22 2.29 -7.60
C LEU A 37 -18.68 1.86 -7.77
N TYR A 38 -19.07 1.30 -8.93
CA TYR A 38 -20.43 0.77 -9.12
C TYR A 38 -20.81 -0.27 -8.04
N LEU A 39 -19.85 -1.10 -7.64
CA LEU A 39 -20.01 -2.09 -6.57
C LEU A 39 -20.07 -1.45 -5.17
N THR A 40 -19.70 -0.18 -5.03
CA THR A 40 -19.77 0.56 -3.77
C THR A 40 -21.11 1.27 -3.55
N VAL A 41 -21.97 1.32 -4.57
CA VAL A 41 -23.32 1.90 -4.54
C VAL A 41 -24.38 0.85 -4.14
N SER A 42 -25.41 1.28 -3.40
CA SER A 42 -26.38 0.36 -2.79
C SER A 42 -27.16 -0.40 -3.84
N SER A 43 -27.54 -1.65 -3.55
CA SER A 43 -28.34 -2.51 -4.44
C SER A 43 -29.67 -1.86 -4.86
N ARG A 44 -30.18 -0.92 -4.04
CA ARG A 44 -31.38 -0.11 -4.33
C ARG A 44 -31.08 1.03 -5.30
N ALA A 45 -29.95 1.72 -5.14
CA ALA A 45 -29.51 2.77 -6.05
C ALA A 45 -29.07 2.22 -7.42
N ARG A 46 -28.45 1.03 -7.46
CA ARG A 46 -28.14 0.29 -8.71
C ARG A 46 -29.40 -0.06 -9.50
N ARG A 47 -30.44 -0.54 -8.81
CA ARG A 47 -31.75 -0.85 -9.43
C ARG A 47 -32.51 0.39 -9.94
N LEU A 48 -32.25 1.55 -9.35
CA LEU A 48 -32.85 2.83 -9.75
C LEU A 48 -32.02 3.59 -10.80
N GLY A 49 -30.97 2.97 -11.38
CA GLY A 49 -30.10 3.63 -12.37
C GLY A 49 -29.30 4.82 -11.82
N LYS A 50 -29.20 4.96 -10.49
CA LYS A 50 -28.51 6.11 -9.87
C LYS A 50 -26.99 5.93 -10.03
N ARG A 51 -26.35 6.89 -10.69
CA ARG A 51 -24.89 6.99 -10.82
C ARG A 51 -24.22 7.13 -9.46
N VAL A 52 -22.95 6.74 -9.40
CA VAL A 52 -22.07 6.99 -8.23
C VAL A 52 -22.10 8.49 -7.93
N PRO A 53 -22.35 8.93 -6.68
CA PRO A 53 -22.30 10.34 -6.33
C PRO A 53 -20.93 10.93 -6.65
N SER A 54 -20.89 12.15 -7.19
CA SER A 54 -19.64 12.79 -7.63
C SER A 54 -18.62 12.92 -6.48
N SER A 55 -19.08 13.23 -5.27
CA SER A 55 -18.20 13.31 -4.09
C SER A 55 -17.53 11.98 -3.73
N THR A 56 -18.26 10.87 -3.87
CA THR A 56 -17.73 9.50 -3.69
C THR A 56 -16.70 9.16 -4.76
N ALA A 57 -16.99 9.54 -6.01
CA ALA A 57 -16.07 9.36 -7.13
C ALA A 57 -14.76 10.14 -6.92
N THR A 58 -14.85 11.42 -6.57
CA THR A 58 -13.69 12.28 -6.30
C THR A 58 -12.87 11.75 -5.13
N LEU A 59 -13.50 11.34 -4.02
CA LEU A 59 -12.75 10.78 -2.89
C LEU A 59 -12.04 9.47 -3.26
N GLY A 60 -12.71 8.61 -4.02
CA GLY A 60 -12.11 7.38 -4.54
C GLY A 60 -10.94 7.63 -5.48
N GLN A 61 -11.03 8.65 -6.33
CA GLN A 61 -9.95 9.08 -7.22
C GLN A 61 -8.78 9.70 -6.46
N MET A 62 -9.03 10.54 -5.45
CA MET A 62 -7.98 11.12 -4.60
C MET A 62 -7.23 10.04 -3.83
N ALA A 63 -7.96 9.07 -3.25
CA ALA A 63 -7.33 7.94 -2.57
C ALA A 63 -6.51 7.08 -3.55
N ALA A 64 -7.03 6.84 -4.76
CA ALA A 64 -6.31 6.10 -5.80
C ALA A 64 -5.06 6.84 -6.29
N ALA A 65 -5.15 8.16 -6.47
CA ALA A 65 -4.03 9.01 -6.85
C ALA A 65 -2.94 9.00 -5.76
N GLY A 66 -3.30 9.14 -4.49
CA GLY A 66 -2.34 9.07 -3.38
C GLY A 66 -1.59 7.75 -3.32
N VAL A 67 -2.29 6.62 -3.50
CA VAL A 67 -1.65 5.29 -3.57
C VAL A 67 -0.73 5.19 -4.79
N LEU A 68 -1.15 5.70 -5.96
CA LEU A 68 -0.32 5.68 -7.18
C LEU A 68 0.94 6.55 -7.01
N THR A 69 0.82 7.73 -6.39
CA THR A 69 1.97 8.59 -6.06
C THR A 69 2.97 7.87 -5.17
N LEU A 70 2.51 7.11 -4.17
CA LEU A 70 3.37 6.32 -3.28
C LEU A 70 3.83 4.99 -3.90
N THR A 71 3.26 4.60 -5.05
CA THR A 71 3.72 3.44 -5.83
C THR A 71 4.98 3.75 -6.62
N VAL A 72 5.20 5.00 -7.03
CA VAL A 72 6.44 5.43 -7.69
C VAL A 72 7.69 5.20 -6.81
N PRO A 73 7.76 5.69 -5.56
CA PRO A 73 8.90 5.42 -4.70
C PRO A 73 9.01 3.94 -4.32
N LEU A 74 7.90 3.18 -4.22
CA LEU A 74 7.96 1.71 -4.08
C LEU A 74 8.71 1.05 -5.24
N ILE A 75 8.39 1.40 -6.48
CA ILE A 75 9.05 0.88 -7.69
C ILE A 75 10.53 1.27 -7.71
N LEU A 76 10.84 2.53 -7.39
CA LEU A 76 12.23 3.02 -7.32
C LEU A 76 13.04 2.34 -6.21
N CYS A 77 12.38 1.75 -5.22
CA CYS A 77 13.01 0.98 -4.15
C CYS A 77 13.12 -0.52 -4.45
N VAL A 78 12.64 -1.02 -5.60
CA VAL A 78 12.77 -2.43 -6.01
C VAL A 78 14.23 -2.82 -6.30
N PRO A 79 15.06 -2.02 -6.98
CA PRO A 79 16.47 -2.36 -7.17
C PRO A 79 17.20 -2.51 -5.83
N ARG A 80 18.25 -3.35 -5.80
CA ARG A 80 19.15 -3.41 -4.64
C ARG A 80 19.85 -2.06 -4.50
N GLY A 81 19.97 -1.56 -3.29
CA GLY A 81 20.75 -0.36 -3.06
C GLY A 81 21.09 -0.15 -1.60
N GLY A 82 22.17 0.59 -1.38
CA GLY A 82 22.73 0.84 -0.06
C GLY A 82 21.79 1.63 0.89
N PRO A 83 22.32 2.21 1.98
CA PRO A 83 21.52 2.73 3.08
C PRO A 83 20.41 3.73 2.68
N THR A 84 20.61 4.50 1.62
CA THR A 84 19.61 5.44 1.07
C THR A 84 18.33 4.75 0.58
N VAL A 85 18.43 3.57 -0.02
CA VAL A 85 17.26 2.81 -0.50
C VAL A 85 16.46 2.27 0.68
N ALA A 86 17.13 1.77 1.71
CA ALA A 86 16.48 1.29 2.93
C ALA A 86 15.74 2.43 3.67
N GLU A 87 16.31 3.62 3.71
CA GLU A 87 15.66 4.81 4.27
C GLU A 87 14.43 5.23 3.46
N ASN A 88 14.52 5.24 2.13
CA ASN A 88 13.40 5.55 1.24
C ASN A 88 12.26 4.52 1.36
N ARG A 89 12.58 3.21 1.49
CA ARG A 89 11.60 2.15 1.76
C ARG A 89 10.85 2.43 3.07
N ARG A 90 11.57 2.76 4.14
CA ARG A 90 10.98 3.10 5.45
C ARG A 90 10.08 4.32 5.38
N LEU A 91 10.53 5.40 4.72
CA LEU A 91 9.73 6.61 4.56
C LEU A 91 8.45 6.35 3.76
N THR A 92 8.56 5.57 2.70
CA THR A 92 7.43 5.18 1.85
C THR A 92 6.41 4.35 2.64
N TYR A 93 6.87 3.34 3.37
CA TYR A 93 6.02 2.49 4.21
C TYR A 93 5.34 3.27 5.33
N LYS A 94 6.04 4.22 5.98
CA LYS A 94 5.44 5.10 6.99
C LYS A 94 4.32 5.96 6.40
N THR A 95 4.56 6.51 5.21
CA THR A 95 3.58 7.39 4.53
C THR A 95 2.36 6.61 4.09
N LEU A 96 2.55 5.40 3.54
CA LEU A 96 1.47 4.47 3.21
C LEU A 96 0.66 4.09 4.45
N ALA A 97 1.33 3.64 5.52
CA ALA A 97 0.67 3.26 6.76
C ALA A 97 -0.15 4.43 7.37
N ALA A 98 0.39 5.65 7.36
CA ALA A 98 -0.33 6.83 7.83
C ALA A 98 -1.58 7.13 6.99
N GLY A 99 -1.47 7.05 5.66
CA GLY A 99 -2.59 7.23 4.74
C GLY A 99 -3.68 6.17 4.91
N GLU A 100 -3.28 4.90 5.01
CA GLU A 100 -4.18 3.77 5.21
C GLU A 100 -4.89 3.84 6.57
N ALA A 101 -4.16 4.13 7.66
CA ALA A 101 -4.74 4.31 8.98
C ALA A 101 -5.75 5.47 9.02
N SER A 102 -5.42 6.59 8.38
CA SER A 102 -6.32 7.75 8.28
C SER A 102 -7.61 7.39 7.53
N PHE A 103 -7.50 6.65 6.43
CA PHE A 103 -8.65 6.27 5.62
C PHE A 103 -9.50 5.19 6.30
N ILE A 104 -8.91 4.20 6.97
CA ILE A 104 -9.63 3.23 7.82
C ILE A 104 -10.40 3.97 8.92
N THR A 105 -9.74 4.90 9.62
CA THR A 105 -10.36 5.69 10.69
C THR A 105 -11.54 6.49 10.16
N TYR A 106 -11.39 7.13 9.00
CA TYR A 106 -12.48 7.82 8.32
C TYR A 106 -13.67 6.87 8.05
N LEU A 107 -13.43 5.71 7.44
CA LEU A 107 -14.50 4.76 7.12
C LEU A 107 -15.22 4.26 8.40
N CYS A 108 -14.46 3.92 9.44
CA CYS A 108 -15.01 3.50 10.74
C CYS A 108 -15.83 4.61 11.41
N TYR A 109 -15.31 5.84 11.44
CA TYR A 109 -16.03 6.99 11.97
C TYR A 109 -17.34 7.22 11.22
N ARG A 110 -17.34 7.14 9.88
CA ARG A 110 -18.56 7.26 9.07
C ARG A 110 -19.57 6.15 9.33
N MET A 111 -19.12 4.93 9.63
CA MET A 111 -19.99 3.81 10.03
C MET A 111 -20.68 4.06 11.38
N VAL A 112 -19.93 4.55 12.37
CA VAL A 112 -20.46 4.83 13.72
C VAL A 112 -21.37 6.06 13.73
N ALA A 113 -20.96 7.15 13.08
CA ALA A 113 -21.71 8.41 13.07
C ALA A 113 -23.03 8.35 12.27
N ARG A 114 -23.27 7.29 11.49
CA ARG A 114 -24.46 7.08 10.64
C ARG A 114 -24.84 8.28 9.74
N ARG A 115 -23.88 9.15 9.40
CA ARG A 115 -24.08 10.34 8.56
C ARG A 115 -23.93 10.02 7.07
N PRO A 116 -24.68 10.70 6.17
CA PRO A 116 -24.59 10.48 4.72
C PRO A 116 -23.20 10.78 4.18
N SER A 117 -22.48 9.74 3.77
CA SER A 117 -21.05 9.75 3.40
C SER A 117 -20.79 9.60 1.89
N GLY A 118 -21.85 9.37 1.11
CA GLY A 118 -21.73 8.97 -0.29
C GLY A 118 -21.33 7.50 -0.49
N PHE A 119 -20.94 6.77 0.56
CA PHE A 119 -20.61 5.35 0.53
C PHE A 119 -21.71 4.50 1.17
N THR A 120 -21.87 3.26 0.70
CA THR A 120 -22.74 2.30 1.39
C THR A 120 -22.03 1.67 2.59
N PRO A 121 -22.79 1.21 3.61
CA PRO A 121 -22.21 0.46 4.72
C PRO A 121 -21.37 -0.74 4.24
N VAL A 122 -21.88 -1.50 3.27
CA VAL A 122 -21.17 -2.65 2.68
C VAL A 122 -19.86 -2.23 2.03
N SER A 123 -19.83 -1.10 1.30
CA SER A 123 -18.60 -0.60 0.69
C SER A 123 -17.57 -0.11 1.71
N MET A 124 -18.01 0.48 2.82
CA MET A 124 -17.11 0.90 3.89
C MET A 124 -16.46 -0.32 4.56
N VAL A 125 -17.26 -1.34 4.89
CA VAL A 125 -16.75 -2.59 5.46
C VAL A 125 -15.77 -3.25 4.51
N ARG A 126 -16.10 -3.37 3.22
CA ARG A 126 -15.17 -3.92 2.21
C ARG A 126 -13.89 -3.08 2.11
N GLY A 127 -14.01 -1.75 2.15
CA GLY A 127 -12.87 -0.83 2.16
C GLY A 127 -11.93 -1.13 3.32
N VAL A 128 -12.46 -1.22 4.54
CA VAL A 128 -11.68 -1.55 5.75
C VAL A 128 -11.05 -2.93 5.62
N VAL A 129 -11.80 -3.95 5.23
CA VAL A 129 -11.29 -5.32 5.06
C VAL A 129 -10.18 -5.40 4.01
N CYS A 130 -10.20 -4.57 2.96
CA CYS A 130 -9.13 -4.50 1.97
C CYS A 130 -7.91 -3.67 2.41
N LEU A 131 -8.06 -2.77 3.39
CA LEU A 131 -6.98 -1.91 3.88
C LEU A 131 -6.24 -2.53 5.05
N VAL A 132 -6.93 -3.23 5.95
CA VAL A 132 -6.31 -3.81 7.15
C VAL A 132 -5.14 -4.75 6.81
N PRO A 133 -5.23 -5.67 5.82
CA PRO A 133 -4.09 -6.52 5.49
C PRO A 133 -2.86 -5.74 5.00
N ARG A 134 -3.08 -4.66 4.24
CA ARG A 134 -1.99 -3.79 3.74
C ARG A 134 -1.34 -3.02 4.88
N LEU A 135 -2.16 -2.42 5.74
CA LEU A 135 -1.66 -1.68 6.90
C LEU A 135 -0.89 -2.62 7.85
N SER A 136 -1.40 -3.84 8.06
CA SER A 136 -0.72 -4.87 8.83
C SER A 136 0.62 -5.25 8.23
N TRP A 137 0.71 -5.37 6.90
CA TRP A 137 1.98 -5.62 6.21
C TRP A 137 2.98 -4.49 6.40
N HIS A 138 2.57 -3.22 6.23
CA HIS A 138 3.45 -2.08 6.45
C HIS A 138 3.91 -1.99 7.90
N TYR A 139 3.01 -2.21 8.86
CA TYR A 139 3.35 -2.21 10.28
C TYR A 139 4.31 -3.36 10.63
N TYR A 140 4.08 -4.55 10.08
CA TYR A 140 4.96 -5.69 10.26
C TYR A 140 6.37 -5.40 9.74
N ALA A 141 6.49 -4.90 8.51
CA ALA A 141 7.78 -4.56 7.91
C ALA A 141 8.48 -3.38 8.58
N LEU A 142 7.74 -2.45 9.19
CA LEU A 142 8.33 -1.30 9.89
C LEU A 142 8.81 -1.61 11.31
N TYR A 143 8.05 -2.40 12.07
CA TYR A 143 8.23 -2.54 13.53
C TYR A 143 8.54 -3.96 13.99
N VAL A 144 8.09 -4.99 13.28
CA VAL A 144 8.28 -6.40 13.68
C VAL A 144 9.50 -7.01 13.00
N LYS A 145 9.64 -6.78 11.70
CA LYS A 145 10.79 -7.22 10.90
C LYS A 145 11.39 -6.09 10.06
N PRO A 146 12.00 -5.07 10.70
CA PRO A 146 12.63 -3.96 10.00
C PRO A 146 13.81 -4.39 9.11
N GLU A 147 14.38 -5.56 9.34
CA GLU A 147 15.40 -6.20 8.49
C GLU A 147 14.88 -6.44 7.07
N LEU A 148 13.57 -6.62 6.87
CA LEU A 148 12.99 -6.77 5.53
C LEU A 148 13.21 -5.53 4.67
N LEU A 149 13.33 -4.34 5.28
CA LEU A 149 13.48 -3.08 4.56
C LEU A 149 14.95 -2.73 4.27
N VAL A 150 15.89 -3.50 4.82
CA VAL A 150 17.33 -3.30 4.64
C VAL A 150 17.84 -4.40 3.69
N ASP A 151 18.41 -4.02 2.56
CA ASP A 151 19.10 -5.01 1.73
C ASP A 151 20.37 -5.48 2.46
N ASP A 152 20.54 -6.80 2.59
CA ASP A 152 21.77 -7.41 3.09
C ASP A 152 22.93 -7.13 2.13
N VAL A 153 23.53 -5.95 2.26
CA VAL A 153 24.95 -5.76 1.88
C VAL A 153 25.85 -6.40 2.96
N ALA A 154 25.28 -6.89 4.06
CA ALA A 154 25.99 -7.65 5.08
C ALA A 154 26.16 -9.15 4.76
N GLY A 155 25.62 -9.64 3.63
CA GLY A 155 25.80 -11.04 3.19
C GLY A 155 27.22 -11.43 2.75
N ALA A 156 28.09 -10.44 2.49
CA ALA A 156 29.52 -10.67 2.21
C ALA A 156 30.45 -10.06 3.28
N GLY A 157 29.91 -9.51 4.37
CA GLY A 157 30.67 -8.79 5.40
C GLY A 157 30.26 -9.05 6.85
N GLY A 158 29.16 -9.75 7.10
CA GLY A 158 28.67 -10.06 8.46
C GLY A 158 29.64 -10.87 9.30
N TRP A 159 30.46 -11.71 8.66
CA TRP A 159 31.56 -12.42 9.35
C TRP A 159 32.74 -11.53 9.74
N PHE A 160 32.87 -10.34 9.13
CA PHE A 160 34.01 -9.44 9.35
C PHE A 160 33.74 -8.37 10.41
N TRP A 161 32.47 -8.00 10.63
CA TRP A 161 32.09 -7.00 11.65
C TRP A 161 31.80 -7.60 13.03
N GLU A 162 31.43 -8.89 13.12
CA GLU A 162 31.25 -9.60 14.38
C GLU A 162 32.57 -9.77 15.17
N LYS A 163 33.73 -9.81 14.48
CA LYS A 163 35.05 -9.99 15.12
C LYS A 163 35.71 -8.71 15.64
N ARG A 164 35.14 -7.51 15.43
CA ARG A 164 35.72 -6.24 15.90
C ARG A 164 35.13 -5.71 17.22
N LYS A 165 34.41 -6.54 17.97
CA LYS A 165 33.90 -6.18 19.30
C LYS A 165 34.69 -6.75 20.49
N TYR A 166 35.80 -7.45 20.25
CA TYR A 166 36.62 -8.06 21.30
C TYR A 166 38.13 -7.86 21.07
N VAL A 167 38.56 -6.60 20.89
CA VAL A 167 39.95 -6.19 21.10
C VAL A 167 39.96 -5.08 22.13
#